data_AF-A0A1I1T0P8-F1
#
_entry.id   AF-A0A1I1T0P8-F1
#
_cell.length_a   1.000
_cell.length_b   1.000
_cell.length_c   1.000
_cell.angle_alpha   90.00
_cell.angle_beta   90.00
_cell.angle_gamma   90.00
#
_symmetry.space_group_name_H-M   'P 1'
#
loop_
_entity.id
_entity.type
_entity.pdbx_description
1 polymer ?
#
loop_
_entity_poly.entity_id
_entity_poly.type
_entity_poly.pdbx_seq_one_letter_code
_entity_poly.pdbx_strand_id
1 'polypeptide(L)'
;MIKLLFRSCVASDGRKFAFLTDQPEVEECFDNGYKVAYKDRDGSNNPELLAHWKTEFTVTSPEFTLLPESEEIPAEVMTGFKNMISGLLKGIDVLFCDYNLGIEGDLPMCNEIMDIHKSTDFVLFSCADIVGDDPSVQPYMVSYAAPRYDSGKKVALQHRIYCKTDPFAFCQAINAIVVQRKKDNLMGGHIRTDITPYITEQTVDESVAKQAVNHFVDMIRRLNGDIKTLPAPE
;
A
#
# COMPACT_ATOMS: atom_id res chain seq x y z
N MET A 1 18.06 12.80 1.70
CA MET A 1 17.48 12.22 2.93
C MET A 1 15.98 12.23 2.77
N ILE A 2 15.32 11.12 3.10
CA ILE A 2 13.89 10.89 2.84
C ILE A 2 13.18 10.49 4.15
N LYS A 3 11.85 10.43 4.12
CA LYS A 3 11.01 10.00 5.25
C LYS A 3 10.03 8.96 4.77
N LEU A 4 9.68 8.02 5.63
CA LEU A 4 8.63 7.04 5.39
C LEU A 4 7.32 7.62 5.94
N LEU A 5 6.30 7.66 5.11
CA LEU A 5 4.96 8.14 5.43
C LEU A 5 4.01 6.95 5.40
N PHE A 6 3.20 6.85 6.45
CA PHE A 6 2.02 6.00 6.46
C PHE A 6 0.80 6.87 6.75
N ARG A 7 -0.24 6.76 5.93
CA ARG A 7 -1.52 7.43 6.18
C ARG A 7 -2.63 6.39 6.14
N SER A 8 -3.52 6.46 7.12
CA SER A 8 -4.75 5.68 7.16
C SER A 8 -5.95 6.61 7.06
N CYS A 9 -6.87 6.29 6.16
CA CYS A 9 -8.06 7.08 5.88
C CYS A 9 -9.31 6.21 5.88
N VAL A 10 -10.43 6.78 6.32
CA VAL A 10 -11.76 6.17 6.23
C VAL A 10 -12.58 6.92 5.18
N ALA A 11 -13.07 6.20 4.17
CA ALA A 11 -13.95 6.71 3.14
C ALA A 11 -15.36 6.99 3.68
N SER A 12 -16.16 7.72 2.91
CA SER A 12 -17.56 8.03 3.22
C SER A 12 -18.44 6.81 3.46
N ASP A 13 -18.16 5.69 2.78
CA ASP A 13 -18.86 4.42 2.93
C ASP A 13 -18.26 3.50 4.02
N GLY A 14 -17.31 4.00 4.80
CA GLY A 14 -16.70 3.30 5.93
C GLY A 14 -15.51 2.42 5.58
N ARG A 15 -15.14 2.31 4.29
CA ARG A 15 -13.93 1.58 3.88
C ARG A 15 -12.67 2.26 4.34
N LYS A 16 -11.66 1.47 4.66
CA LYS A 16 -10.36 1.94 5.13
C LYS A 16 -9.34 1.79 4.02
N PHE A 17 -8.76 2.92 3.63
CA PHE A 17 -7.66 3.00 2.69
C PHE A 17 -6.41 3.39 3.45
N ALA A 18 -5.26 2.94 3.00
CA ALA A 18 -3.98 3.44 3.50
C ALA A 18 -2.99 3.59 2.36
N PHE A 19 -1.97 4.42 2.59
CA PHE A 19 -0.75 4.38 1.81
C PHE A 19 0.48 4.22 2.71
N LEU A 20 1.53 3.62 2.15
CA LEU A 20 2.87 3.54 2.72
C LEU A 20 3.89 3.88 1.62
N THR A 21 4.66 4.93 1.83
CA THR A 21 5.57 5.47 0.80
C THR A 21 6.70 6.26 1.42
N ASP A 22 7.84 6.33 0.75
CA ASP A 22 8.91 7.28 1.04
C ASP A 22 8.99 8.43 0.02
N GLN A 23 7.98 8.53 -0.87
CA GLN A 23 7.84 9.57 -1.88
C GLN A 23 6.79 10.63 -1.48
N PRO A 24 7.16 11.91 -1.41
CA PRO A 24 6.27 12.98 -0.92
C PRO A 24 5.06 13.26 -1.85
N GLU A 25 5.19 13.05 -3.16
CA GLU A 25 4.14 13.32 -4.17
C GLU A 25 2.94 12.38 -4.08
N VAL A 26 3.11 11.23 -3.43
CA VAL A 26 2.08 10.19 -3.33
C VAL A 26 0.87 10.66 -2.55
N GLU A 27 1.06 11.51 -1.53
CA GLU A 27 -0.04 12.01 -0.71
C GLU A 27 -1.06 12.80 -1.55
N GLU A 28 -0.59 13.69 -2.41
CA GLU A 28 -1.46 14.46 -3.31
C GLU A 28 -2.13 13.55 -4.35
N CYS A 29 -1.40 12.59 -4.92
CA CYS A 29 -1.94 11.64 -5.88
C CYS A 29 -3.06 10.79 -5.26
N PHE A 30 -2.86 10.34 -4.02
CA PHE A 30 -3.82 9.55 -3.27
C PHE A 30 -5.10 10.31 -2.95
N ASP A 31 -4.98 11.53 -2.43
CA ASP A 31 -6.13 12.37 -2.09
C ASP A 31 -6.93 12.79 -3.34
N ASN A 32 -6.24 13.16 -4.42
CA ASN A 32 -6.89 13.54 -5.67
C ASN A 32 -7.58 12.35 -6.35
N GLY A 33 -6.94 11.18 -6.33
CA GLY A 33 -7.57 9.96 -6.84
C GLY A 33 -8.83 9.59 -6.06
N TYR A 34 -8.83 9.74 -4.74
CA TYR A 34 -10.03 9.53 -3.92
C TYR A 34 -11.15 10.52 -4.23
N LYS A 35 -10.86 11.82 -4.29
CA LYS A 35 -11.84 12.88 -4.62
C LYS A 35 -12.58 12.57 -5.91
N VAL A 36 -11.86 12.18 -6.96
CA VAL A 36 -12.45 11.86 -8.27
C VAL A 36 -13.24 10.56 -8.21
N ALA A 37 -12.70 9.51 -7.60
CA ALA A 37 -13.36 8.22 -7.55
C ALA A 37 -14.61 8.19 -6.65
N TYR A 38 -14.66 9.01 -5.60
CA TYR A 38 -15.77 9.03 -4.65
C TYR A 38 -16.75 10.19 -4.83
N LYS A 39 -16.56 11.05 -5.84
CA LYS A 39 -17.42 12.21 -6.11
C LYS A 39 -18.92 11.91 -6.07
N ASP A 40 -19.36 10.85 -6.74
CA ASP A 40 -20.79 10.49 -6.81
C ASP A 40 -21.21 9.49 -5.71
N ARG A 41 -20.31 9.20 -4.75
CA ARG A 41 -20.45 8.12 -3.75
C ARG A 41 -20.44 8.63 -2.32
N ASP A 42 -20.07 9.89 -2.07
CA ASP A 42 -20.01 10.47 -0.74
C ASP A 42 -21.37 10.84 -0.13
N GLY A 43 -22.45 10.65 -0.91
CA GLY A 43 -23.82 10.92 -0.47
C GLY A 43 -24.14 12.41 -0.33
N SER A 44 -23.21 13.29 -0.69
CA SER A 44 -23.50 14.71 -0.83
C SER A 44 -24.31 14.91 -2.11
N ASN A 45 -25.54 15.42 -1.98
CA ASN A 45 -26.33 15.86 -3.14
C ASN A 45 -25.78 17.18 -3.73
N ASN A 46 -24.53 17.53 -3.43
CA ASN A 46 -23.89 18.75 -3.88
C ASN A 46 -22.79 18.42 -4.89
N PRO A 47 -23.06 18.55 -6.20
CA PRO A 47 -22.08 18.24 -7.25
C PRO A 47 -20.82 19.14 -7.24
N GLU A 48 -20.81 20.20 -6.42
CA GLU A 48 -19.68 21.12 -6.23
C GLU A 48 -18.73 20.70 -5.09
N LEU A 49 -19.13 19.79 -4.20
CA LEU A 49 -18.25 19.28 -3.14
C LEU A 49 -17.47 18.07 -3.64
N LEU A 50 -16.14 18.15 -3.53
CA LEU A 50 -15.27 17.00 -3.78
C LEU A 50 -15.33 16.05 -2.60
N ALA A 51 -15.17 14.74 -2.84
CA ALA A 51 -15.20 13.77 -1.76
C ALA A 51 -14.03 13.99 -0.78
N HIS A 52 -14.31 13.88 0.52
CA HIS A 52 -13.31 13.98 1.58
C HIS A 52 -13.25 12.70 2.41
N TRP A 53 -12.09 12.42 3.00
CA TRP A 53 -11.96 11.34 3.97
C TRP A 53 -12.75 11.71 5.22
N LYS A 54 -13.46 10.74 5.78
CA LYS A 54 -14.27 10.92 7.00
C LYS A 54 -13.39 11.12 8.23
N THR A 55 -12.33 10.34 8.31
CA THR A 55 -11.29 10.42 9.35
C THR A 55 -9.97 9.98 8.74
N GLU A 56 -8.88 10.56 9.20
CA GLU A 56 -7.54 10.24 8.72
C GLU A 56 -6.48 10.55 9.78
N PHE A 57 -5.36 9.85 9.69
CA PHE A 57 -4.12 10.24 10.37
C PHE A 57 -2.92 9.89 9.51
N THR A 58 -1.86 10.69 9.62
CA THR A 58 -0.58 10.47 8.94
C THR A 58 0.51 10.38 9.99
N VAL A 59 1.36 9.35 9.86
CA VAL A 59 2.60 9.24 10.63
C VAL A 59 3.78 9.39 9.69
N THR A 60 4.80 10.08 10.17
CA THR A 60 6.03 10.33 9.42
C THR A 60 7.22 9.86 10.25
N SER A 61 8.10 9.08 9.63
CA SER A 61 9.33 8.64 10.27
C SER A 61 10.33 9.79 10.45
N PRO A 62 11.34 9.60 11.31
CA PRO A 62 12.58 10.33 11.22
C PRO A 62 13.26 10.18 9.85
N GLU A 63 14.12 11.13 9.48
CA GLU A 63 14.82 11.12 8.19
C GLU A 63 15.85 9.98 8.08
N PHE A 64 15.95 9.34 6.93
CA PHE A 64 16.95 8.31 6.68
C PHE A 64 17.51 8.39 5.27
N THR A 65 18.53 7.58 5.02
CA THR A 65 19.11 7.35 3.70
C THR A 65 18.70 5.95 3.28
N LEU A 66 18.34 5.77 2.01
CA LEU A 66 18.07 4.44 1.47
C LEU A 66 19.30 3.55 1.64
N LEU A 67 19.09 2.24 1.77
CA LEU A 67 20.20 1.29 1.65
C LEU A 67 20.67 1.27 0.19
N PRO A 68 21.98 1.21 -0.06
CA PRO A 68 22.49 1.13 -1.43
C PRO A 68 21.97 -0.11 -2.16
N GLU A 69 21.97 -0.06 -3.49
CA GLU A 69 21.52 -1.14 -4.35
C GLU A 69 22.26 -2.46 -4.07
N SER A 70 21.50 -3.55 -4.04
CA SER A 70 22.00 -4.91 -3.86
C SER A 70 21.23 -5.87 -4.77
N GLU A 71 21.86 -7.00 -5.13
CA GLU A 71 21.22 -8.03 -5.96
C GLU A 71 19.98 -8.65 -5.31
N GLU A 72 19.95 -8.70 -3.98
CA GLU A 72 18.86 -9.26 -3.19
C GLU A 72 18.48 -8.35 -2.02
N ILE A 73 17.24 -8.47 -1.55
CA ILE A 73 16.76 -7.73 -0.37
C ILE A 73 17.42 -8.32 0.86
N PRO A 74 18.14 -7.54 1.69
CA PRO A 74 18.73 -8.06 2.91
C PRO A 74 17.66 -8.68 3.82
N ALA A 75 17.93 -9.87 4.37
CA ALA A 75 16.95 -10.62 5.16
C ALA A 75 16.41 -9.83 6.37
N GLU A 76 17.25 -9.02 7.00
CA GLU A 76 16.87 -8.13 8.09
C GLU A 76 15.87 -7.06 7.64
N VAL A 77 16.06 -6.52 6.43
CA VAL A 77 15.18 -5.51 5.83
C VAL A 77 13.83 -6.11 5.50
N MET A 78 13.82 -7.27 4.86
CA MET A 78 12.58 -8.01 4.57
C MET A 78 11.82 -8.38 5.85
N THR A 79 12.53 -8.79 6.91
CA THR A 79 11.93 -9.10 8.21
C THR A 79 11.34 -7.85 8.87
N GLY A 80 12.07 -6.75 8.89
CA GLY A 80 11.59 -5.46 9.40
C GLY A 80 10.36 -4.97 8.64
N PHE A 81 10.38 -5.09 7.31
CA PHE A 81 9.27 -4.73 6.44
C PHE A 81 8.02 -5.56 6.74
N LYS A 82 8.15 -6.90 6.82
CA LYS A 82 7.05 -7.80 7.20
C LYS A 82 6.43 -7.46 8.54
N ASN A 83 7.26 -7.16 9.54
CA ASN A 83 6.80 -6.78 10.87
C ASN A 83 6.05 -5.45 10.85
N MET A 84 6.59 -4.46 10.15
CA MET A 84 5.93 -3.16 9.97
C MET A 84 4.57 -3.33 9.30
N ILE A 85 4.52 -3.97 8.14
CA ILE A 85 3.28 -4.17 7.38
C ILE A 85 2.23 -4.93 8.19
N SER A 86 2.62 -5.99 8.89
CA SER A 86 1.70 -6.76 9.74
C SER A 86 1.17 -5.94 10.93
N GLY A 87 1.95 -4.98 11.39
CA GLY A 87 1.51 -3.97 12.35
C GLY A 87 0.50 -3.01 11.74
N LEU A 88 0.71 -2.54 10.51
CA LEU A 88 -0.07 -1.47 9.89
C LEU A 88 -1.39 -1.93 9.24
N LEU A 89 -1.45 -3.16 8.71
CA LEU A 89 -2.56 -3.60 7.84
C LEU A 89 -3.84 -4.04 8.56
N LYS A 90 -3.86 -4.08 9.90
CA LYS A 90 -5.04 -4.51 10.66
C LYS A 90 -6.27 -3.69 10.27
N GLY A 91 -7.33 -4.38 9.85
CA GLY A 91 -8.56 -3.77 9.36
C GLY A 91 -8.45 -2.88 8.11
N ILE A 92 -7.29 -2.76 7.45
CA ILE A 92 -7.13 -1.97 6.22
C ILE A 92 -7.67 -2.74 5.02
N ASP A 93 -8.63 -2.15 4.30
CA ASP A 93 -9.21 -2.81 3.15
C ASP A 93 -8.32 -2.67 1.91
N VAL A 94 -7.71 -1.51 1.69
CA VAL A 94 -6.88 -1.23 0.50
C VAL A 94 -5.58 -0.57 0.93
N LEU A 95 -4.44 -1.12 0.51
CA LEU A 95 -3.13 -0.52 0.72
C LEU A 95 -2.50 -0.09 -0.61
N PHE A 96 -2.12 1.18 -0.67
CA PHE A 96 -1.21 1.73 -1.67
C PHE A 96 0.22 1.62 -1.10
N CYS A 97 1.05 0.75 -1.65
CA CYS A 97 2.40 0.54 -1.13
C CYS A 97 3.43 0.84 -2.21
N ASP A 98 4.43 1.64 -1.85
CA ASP A 98 5.64 1.72 -2.65
C ASP A 98 6.32 0.35 -2.64
N TYR A 99 6.73 -0.11 -3.82
CA TYR A 99 7.20 -1.47 -4.02
C TYR A 99 8.63 -1.70 -3.50
N ASN A 100 9.42 -0.62 -3.37
CA ASN A 100 10.86 -0.67 -3.05
C ASN A 100 11.21 0.20 -1.83
N LEU A 101 10.52 0.00 -0.71
CA LEU A 101 10.70 0.86 0.47
C LEU A 101 12.05 0.69 1.15
N GLY A 102 12.81 1.79 1.22
CA GLY A 102 14.01 1.86 2.03
C GLY A 102 15.30 1.33 1.40
N ILE A 103 15.28 0.94 0.12
CA ILE A 103 16.43 0.47 -0.65
C ILE A 103 16.51 1.25 -1.97
N GLU A 104 17.72 1.59 -2.42
CA GLU A 104 18.00 2.10 -3.75
C GLU A 104 17.94 0.92 -4.73
N GLY A 105 16.82 0.71 -5.43
CA GLY A 105 16.75 -0.33 -6.45
C GLY A 105 15.37 -0.99 -6.60
N ASP A 106 15.24 -1.84 -7.61
CA ASP A 106 13.97 -2.41 -8.07
C ASP A 106 13.68 -3.80 -7.50
N LEU A 107 13.60 -3.88 -6.17
CA LEU A 107 13.44 -5.15 -5.47
C LEU A 107 12.00 -5.36 -4.96
N PRO A 108 11.29 -6.42 -5.41
CA PRO A 108 9.86 -6.58 -5.19
C PRO A 108 9.47 -6.98 -3.75
N MET A 109 9.57 -6.05 -2.79
CA MET A 109 9.39 -6.34 -1.36
C MET A 109 7.97 -6.81 -1.02
N CYS A 110 6.97 -6.37 -1.79
CA CYS A 110 5.55 -6.60 -1.48
C CYS A 110 5.00 -7.95 -1.94
N ASN A 111 5.75 -8.76 -2.70
CA ASN A 111 5.23 -10.01 -3.27
C ASN A 111 4.71 -10.97 -2.20
N GLU A 112 5.54 -11.27 -1.19
CA GLU A 112 5.15 -12.18 -0.11
C GLU A 112 4.07 -11.57 0.80
N ILE A 113 4.07 -10.25 0.97
CA ILE A 113 3.08 -9.52 1.78
C ILE A 113 1.66 -9.72 1.23
N MET A 114 1.49 -9.64 -0.09
CA MET A 114 0.18 -9.82 -0.72
C MET A 114 -0.38 -11.22 -0.47
N ASP A 115 0.49 -12.23 -0.39
CA ASP A 115 0.10 -13.62 -0.14
C ASP A 115 -0.18 -13.89 1.35
N ILE A 116 0.43 -13.14 2.28
CA ILE A 116 0.16 -13.23 3.72
C ILE A 116 -1.15 -12.49 4.05
N HIS A 117 -1.30 -11.26 3.56
CA HIS A 117 -2.40 -10.36 3.88
C HIS A 117 -3.52 -10.44 2.85
N LYS A 118 -4.01 -11.67 2.64
CA LYS A 118 -5.02 -12.00 1.61
C LYS A 118 -6.36 -11.32 1.79
N SER A 119 -6.58 -10.56 2.86
CA SER A 119 -7.81 -9.81 3.12
C SER A 119 -7.75 -8.34 2.65
N THR A 120 -6.56 -7.82 2.39
CA THR A 120 -6.32 -6.46 1.88
C THR A 120 -6.12 -6.52 0.38
N ASP A 121 -6.72 -5.58 -0.36
CA ASP A 121 -6.39 -5.36 -1.78
C ASP A 121 -5.17 -4.45 -1.88
N PHE A 122 -4.30 -4.70 -2.86
CA PHE A 122 -3.02 -4.02 -2.98
C PHE A 122 -2.93 -3.20 -4.27
N VAL A 123 -2.46 -1.98 -4.13
CA VAL A 123 -2.01 -1.12 -5.22
C VAL A 123 -0.52 -0.85 -5.00
N LEU A 124 0.30 -1.33 -5.92
CA LEU A 124 1.76 -1.25 -5.85
C LEU A 124 2.23 -0.25 -6.91
N PHE A 125 3.07 0.68 -6.50
CA PHE A 125 3.61 1.72 -7.37
C PHE A 125 5.13 1.80 -7.23
N SER A 126 5.77 2.64 -8.05
CA SER A 126 7.23 2.63 -8.23
C SER A 126 7.76 1.33 -8.84
N CYS A 127 6.97 0.70 -9.71
CA CYS A 127 7.35 -0.52 -10.41
C CYS A 127 7.80 -0.26 -11.86
N ALA A 128 8.15 0.99 -12.21
CA ALA A 128 8.35 1.43 -13.59
C ALA A 128 9.43 0.61 -14.31
N ASP A 129 10.53 0.32 -13.62
CA ASP A 129 11.67 -0.43 -14.15
C ASP A 129 11.46 -1.96 -14.06
N ILE A 130 10.55 -2.42 -13.20
CA ILE A 130 10.18 -3.84 -13.03
C ILE A 130 9.25 -4.33 -14.15
N VAL A 131 8.44 -3.43 -14.72
CA VAL A 131 7.56 -3.74 -15.85
C VAL A 131 8.29 -3.59 -17.21
N GLY A 132 9.48 -3.00 -17.23
CA GLY A 132 10.35 -2.86 -18.39
C GLY A 132 9.85 -1.91 -19.48
N ASP A 133 10.66 -1.75 -20.53
CA ASP A 133 10.41 -0.87 -21.69
C ASP A 133 9.38 -1.43 -22.70
N ASP A 134 8.70 -2.54 -22.40
CA ASP A 134 7.77 -3.17 -23.35
C ASP A 134 6.49 -2.31 -23.54
N PRO A 135 6.30 -1.65 -24.69
CA PRO A 135 5.16 -0.77 -24.93
C PRO A 135 3.82 -1.53 -25.05
N SER A 136 3.87 -2.86 -25.24
CA SER A 136 2.69 -3.74 -25.29
C SER A 136 2.18 -4.15 -23.90
N VAL A 137 3.00 -3.95 -22.86
CA VAL A 137 2.70 -4.18 -21.44
C VAL A 137 2.42 -2.87 -20.71
N GLN A 138 2.42 -1.72 -21.41
CA GLN A 138 2.05 -0.43 -20.84
C GLN A 138 0.59 -0.03 -21.12
N PRO A 139 -0.42 -0.59 -20.44
CA PRO A 139 -1.49 0.22 -19.91
C PRO A 139 -0.98 0.89 -18.63
N TYR A 140 -1.38 2.14 -18.42
CA TYR A 140 -1.10 2.97 -17.25
C TYR A 140 -1.28 2.30 -15.87
N MET A 141 -1.90 1.11 -15.84
CA MET A 141 -1.94 0.16 -14.74
C MET A 141 -2.06 -1.29 -15.25
N VAL A 142 -1.50 -2.26 -14.52
CA VAL A 142 -1.79 -3.69 -14.68
C VAL A 142 -2.64 -4.14 -13.50
N SER A 143 -3.83 -4.70 -13.76
CA SER A 143 -4.76 -5.13 -12.72
C SER A 143 -5.16 -6.59 -12.94
N TYR A 144 -5.04 -7.40 -11.89
CA TYR A 144 -5.54 -8.77 -11.88
C TYR A 144 -6.09 -9.14 -10.50
N ALA A 145 -6.75 -10.30 -10.46
CA ALA A 145 -7.34 -10.85 -9.26
C ALA A 145 -6.71 -12.20 -8.93
N ALA A 146 -6.31 -12.38 -7.66
CA ALA A 146 -5.74 -13.62 -7.14
C ALA A 146 -6.71 -14.27 -6.15
N PRO A 147 -6.83 -15.62 -6.11
CA PRO A 147 -7.64 -16.29 -5.09
C PRO A 147 -7.18 -15.99 -3.67
N ARG A 148 -8.10 -15.65 -2.77
CA ARG A 148 -7.81 -15.47 -1.33
C ARG A 148 -7.61 -16.79 -0.60
N TYR A 149 -8.16 -17.90 -1.10
CA TYR A 149 -8.09 -19.22 -0.45
C TYR A 149 -7.90 -20.34 -1.47
N ASP A 150 -7.32 -21.45 -1.03
CA ASP A 150 -7.23 -22.67 -1.83
C ASP A 150 -8.64 -23.24 -2.08
N SER A 151 -8.81 -23.89 -3.23
CA SER A 151 -10.09 -24.16 -3.90
C SER A 151 -11.25 -24.67 -3.00
N GLY A 152 -12.40 -23.98 -3.06
CA GLY A 152 -13.67 -24.48 -2.53
C GLY A 152 -14.87 -23.61 -2.86
N LYS A 153 -15.70 -24.00 -3.85
CA LYS A 153 -17.05 -23.51 -4.27
C LYS A 153 -17.40 -22.01 -4.32
N LYS A 154 -16.62 -21.10 -3.73
CA LYS A 154 -16.82 -19.65 -3.68
C LYS A 154 -15.52 -18.96 -4.09
N VAL A 155 -15.59 -18.10 -5.10
CA VAL A 155 -14.43 -17.42 -5.67
C VAL A 155 -14.19 -16.13 -4.86
N ALA A 156 -13.40 -16.28 -3.80
CA ALA A 156 -12.90 -15.17 -3.00
C ALA A 156 -11.66 -14.58 -3.68
N LEU A 157 -11.69 -13.31 -4.12
CA LEU A 157 -10.60 -12.68 -4.88
C LEU A 157 -10.00 -11.47 -4.17
N GLN A 158 -8.66 -11.42 -4.16
CA GLN A 158 -7.84 -10.28 -3.81
C GLN A 158 -7.47 -9.52 -5.08
N HIS A 159 -7.68 -8.21 -5.10
CA HIS A 159 -7.27 -7.36 -6.21
C HIS A 159 -5.83 -6.91 -6.01
N ARG A 160 -5.03 -7.07 -7.06
CA ARG A 160 -3.62 -6.65 -7.13
C ARG A 160 -3.47 -5.75 -8.35
N ILE A 161 -3.06 -4.52 -8.09
CA ILE A 161 -2.88 -3.48 -9.10
C ILE A 161 -1.44 -3.01 -9.04
N TYR A 162 -0.79 -2.95 -10.18
CA TYR A 162 0.48 -2.27 -10.37
C TYR A 162 0.21 -0.98 -11.13
N CYS A 163 0.64 0.17 -10.62
CA CYS A 163 0.39 1.47 -11.24
C CYS A 163 1.63 2.36 -11.27
N LYS A 164 1.67 3.31 -12.20
CA LYS A 164 2.69 4.36 -12.19
C LYS A 164 2.48 5.31 -11.01
N THR A 165 3.55 5.95 -10.57
CA THR A 165 3.50 7.00 -9.54
C THR A 165 3.10 8.32 -10.17
N ASP A 166 1.84 8.42 -10.59
CA ASP A 166 1.27 9.65 -11.14
C ASP A 166 -0.22 9.83 -10.78
N PRO A 167 -0.75 11.06 -10.81
CA PRO A 167 -2.13 11.34 -10.41
C PRO A 167 -3.19 10.60 -11.22
N PHE A 168 -2.96 10.40 -12.53
CA PHE A 168 -3.92 9.73 -13.40
C PHE A 168 -3.97 8.23 -13.09
N ALA A 169 -2.81 7.58 -12.95
CA ALA A 169 -2.71 6.18 -12.59
C ALA A 169 -3.33 5.88 -11.20
N PHE A 170 -3.06 6.73 -10.21
CA PHE A 170 -3.67 6.60 -8.88
C PHE A 170 -5.20 6.73 -8.91
N CYS A 171 -5.71 7.71 -9.65
CA CYS A 171 -7.15 7.87 -9.84
C CYS A 171 -7.78 6.63 -10.48
N GLN A 172 -7.16 6.08 -11.52
CA GLN A 172 -7.64 4.86 -12.16
C GLN A 172 -7.55 3.65 -11.21
N ALA A 173 -6.52 3.54 -10.37
CA ALA A 173 -6.36 2.48 -9.38
C ALA A 173 -7.44 2.50 -8.32
N ILE A 174 -7.70 3.66 -7.72
CA ILE A 174 -8.78 3.82 -6.75
C ILE A 174 -10.13 3.50 -7.42
N ASN A 175 -10.38 4.02 -8.61
CA ASN A 175 -11.64 3.75 -9.30
C ASN A 175 -11.82 2.26 -9.64
N ALA A 176 -10.77 1.59 -10.12
CA ALA A 176 -10.79 0.16 -10.42
C ALA A 176 -11.14 -0.67 -9.17
N ILE A 177 -10.48 -0.41 -8.04
CA ILE A 177 -10.79 -1.07 -6.76
C ILE A 177 -12.24 -0.85 -6.35
N VAL A 178 -12.73 0.40 -6.41
CA VAL A 178 -14.09 0.72 -5.97
C VAL A 178 -15.14 0.07 -6.88
N VAL A 179 -14.95 0.15 -8.21
CA VAL A 179 -15.86 -0.47 -9.18
C VAL A 179 -15.86 -1.98 -9.02
N GLN A 180 -14.70 -2.59 -8.86
CA GLN A 180 -14.59 -4.04 -8.74
C GLN A 180 -15.23 -4.55 -7.45
N ARG A 181 -14.98 -3.89 -6.32
CA ARG A 181 -15.67 -4.20 -5.06
C ARG A 181 -17.18 -4.00 -5.16
N LYS A 182 -17.66 -3.01 -5.92
CA LYS A 182 -19.09 -2.84 -6.17
C LYS A 182 -19.69 -4.00 -6.96
N LYS A 183 -18.99 -4.49 -8.00
CA LYS A 183 -19.40 -5.68 -8.77
C LYS A 183 -19.46 -6.92 -7.89
N ASP A 184 -18.55 -7.03 -6.93
CA ASP A 184 -18.51 -8.13 -5.97
C ASP A 184 -19.45 -7.91 -4.77
N ASN A 185 -20.51 -7.11 -4.92
CA ASN A 185 -21.51 -6.77 -3.90
C ASN A 185 -20.92 -6.21 -2.59
N LEU A 186 -19.83 -5.44 -2.71
CA LEU A 186 -19.06 -4.90 -1.58
C LEU A 186 -18.51 -5.99 -0.65
N MET A 187 -18.57 -7.25 -1.07
CA MET A 187 -18.01 -8.38 -0.35
C MET A 187 -16.51 -8.46 -0.54
N GLY A 188 -15.94 -7.77 -1.54
CA GLY A 188 -14.51 -7.84 -1.84
C GLY A 188 -14.01 -9.29 -1.87
N GLY A 189 -14.79 -10.22 -2.42
CA GLY A 189 -14.43 -11.63 -2.39
C GLY A 189 -14.25 -12.24 -0.99
N HIS A 190 -14.92 -11.79 0.06
CA HIS A 190 -14.90 -12.45 1.36
C HIS A 190 -16.07 -13.44 1.50
N ILE A 191 -15.83 -14.61 2.09
CA ILE A 191 -16.91 -15.49 2.54
C ILE A 191 -17.44 -14.87 3.85
N ARG A 192 -18.58 -14.15 3.76
CA ARG A 192 -19.20 -13.38 4.87
C ARG A 192 -19.31 -14.12 6.22
N THR A 193 -19.38 -15.45 6.19
CA THR A 193 -19.52 -16.30 7.37
C THR A 193 -18.22 -16.55 8.12
N ASP A 194 -17.07 -16.36 7.48
CA ASP A 194 -15.77 -16.81 8.02
C ASP A 194 -14.97 -15.65 8.61
N ILE A 195 -15.43 -14.40 8.45
CA ILE A 195 -14.63 -13.20 8.73
C ILE A 195 -15.39 -12.02 9.37
N THR A 196 -16.53 -12.25 10.03
CA THR A 196 -17.13 -11.23 10.93
C THR A 196 -16.09 -10.52 11.83
N PRO A 197 -15.04 -11.20 12.34
CA PRO A 197 -13.97 -10.54 13.09
C PRO A 197 -13.13 -9.51 12.30
N TYR A 198 -12.94 -9.68 10.99
CA TYR A 198 -12.06 -8.79 10.20
C TYR A 198 -12.78 -7.52 9.73
N ILE A 199 -14.05 -7.64 9.31
CA ILE A 199 -14.88 -6.46 8.96
C ILE A 199 -15.04 -5.55 10.19
N THR A 200 -14.97 -6.13 11.38
CA THR A 200 -15.03 -5.40 12.66
C THR A 200 -13.65 -5.13 13.26
N GLU A 201 -12.56 -5.54 12.60
CA GLU A 201 -11.20 -5.30 13.10
C GLU A 201 -10.92 -3.80 13.09
N GLN A 202 -10.53 -3.29 14.25
CA GLN A 202 -10.16 -1.89 14.37
C GLN A 202 -8.82 -1.67 13.67
N THR A 203 -8.74 -0.55 12.95
CA THR A 203 -7.47 -0.08 12.42
C THR A 203 -6.53 0.22 13.57
N VAL A 204 -5.24 0.13 13.30
CA VAL A 204 -4.23 0.63 14.24
C VAL A 204 -4.45 2.11 14.52
N ASP A 205 -4.12 2.51 15.74
CA ASP A 205 -4.04 3.92 16.10
C ASP A 205 -2.70 4.53 15.63
N GLU A 206 -2.66 5.86 15.67
CA GLU A 206 -1.51 6.65 15.25
C GLU A 206 -0.22 6.29 16.03
N SER A 207 -0.34 5.94 17.32
CA SER A 207 0.82 5.64 18.17
C SER A 207 1.48 4.31 17.78
N VAL A 208 0.66 3.29 17.52
CA VAL A 208 1.12 1.97 17.05
C VAL A 208 1.71 2.09 15.64
N ALA A 209 1.05 2.82 14.75
CA ALA A 209 1.55 3.05 13.40
C ALA A 209 2.91 3.77 13.42
N LYS A 210 3.05 4.81 14.25
CA LYS A 210 4.31 5.54 14.42
C LYS A 210 5.42 4.65 14.97
N GLN A 211 5.12 3.79 15.93
CA GLN A 211 6.09 2.85 16.47
C GLN A 211 6.57 1.86 15.39
N ALA A 212 5.66 1.30 14.60
CA ALA A 212 5.99 0.35 13.54
C ALA A 212 6.88 0.98 12.46
N VAL A 213 6.50 2.17 11.99
CA VAL A 213 7.26 2.95 11.00
C VAL A 213 8.65 3.32 11.51
N ASN A 214 8.74 3.81 12.75
CA ASN A 214 10.03 4.19 13.35
C ASN A 214 10.95 2.99 13.54
N HIS A 215 10.41 1.85 13.99
CA HIS A 215 11.21 0.64 14.20
C HIS A 215 11.85 0.15 12.89
N PHE A 216 11.11 0.18 11.78
CA PHE A 216 11.65 -0.14 10.47
C PHE A 216 12.76 0.83 10.06
N VAL A 217 12.52 2.14 10.20
CA VAL A 217 13.51 3.16 9.84
C VAL A 217 14.77 3.13 10.71
N ASP A 218 14.64 2.84 12.01
CA ASP A 218 15.79 2.70 12.90
C ASP A 218 16.65 1.48 12.53
N MET A 219 16.02 0.39 12.07
CA MET A 219 16.72 -0.77 11.51
C MET A 219 17.50 -0.38 10.23
N ILE A 220 16.87 0.34 9.29
CA ILE A 220 17.55 0.83 8.07
C ILE A 220 18.74 1.73 8.42
N ARG A 221 18.57 2.64 9.38
CA ARG A 221 19.63 3.55 9.85
C ARG A 221 20.80 2.80 10.46
N ARG A 222 20.54 1.75 11.26
CA ARG A 222 21.57 0.91 11.85
C ARG A 222 22.40 0.22 10.75
N LEU A 223 21.74 -0.40 9.78
CA LEU A 223 22.41 -1.05 8.66
C LEU A 223 23.27 -0.07 7.84
N ASN A 224 22.78 1.13 7.58
CA ASN A 224 23.56 2.19 6.94
C ASN A 224 24.77 2.64 7.76
N GLY A 225 24.66 2.63 9.09
CA GLY A 225 25.79 2.87 9.99
C GLY A 225 26.85 1.79 9.86
N ASP A 226 26.43 0.52 9.86
CA ASP A 226 27.32 -0.62 9.76
C ASP A 226 28.07 -0.65 8.42
N ILE A 227 27.39 -0.39 7.30
CA ILE A 227 28.00 -0.30 5.96
C ILE A 227 29.10 0.77 5.91
N LYS A 228 28.87 1.94 6.53
CA LYS A 228 29.86 3.03 6.56
C LYS A 228 31.08 2.72 7.42
N THR A 229 31.01 1.73 8.30
CA THR A 229 32.12 1.34 9.20
C THR A 229 32.99 0.21 8.66
N LEU A 230 32.61 -0.45 7.56
CA LEU A 230 33.44 -1.46 6.92
C LEU A 230 34.69 -0.80 6.30
N PRO A 231 35.91 -1.23 6.65
CA PRO A 231 37.13 -0.67 6.08
C PRO A 231 37.19 -0.94 4.58
N ALA A 232 37.66 0.04 3.80
CA ALA A 232 37.88 -0.12 2.37
C ALA A 232 38.87 -1.28 2.12
N PRO A 233 38.67 -2.08 1.05
CA PRO A 233 39.66 -3.08 0.66
C PRO A 233 40.98 -2.39 0.32
N GLU A 234 42.10 -2.92 0.82
CA GLU A 234 43.45 -2.53 0.42
C GLU A 234 43.75 -2.93 -1.03
#